data_AF-A0A8T9Q995-F1
#
_entry.id   AF-A0A8T9Q995-F1
#
_cell.length_a   1.000
_cell.length_b   1.000
_cell.length_c   1.000
_cell.angle_alpha   90.00
_cell.angle_beta   90.00
_cell.angle_gamma   90.00
#
_symmetry.space_group_name_H-M   'P 1'
#
loop_
_entity.id
_entity.type
_entity.pdbx_description
1 polymer ?
#
loop_
_entity_poly.entity_id
_entity_poly.type
_entity_poly.pdbx_seq_one_letter_code
_entity_poly.pdbx_strand_id
1 'polypeptide(L)'
;MGSTNKTGAAFTITDANSGVVGGKVSYKTSATGSVAANTTTGWEIEYPLAALGGASANDIFRVMAAYVADKGEFYSDVLPQIPGQSAALGANPDFSSIPGRQSYAYQVGTGVLASRSASEALQAAAYPNPVAANSRLTYTVPAATSVAVDVYNSLGQKVLNLLDAAQASGLIPWPWPHCASCRPVLTWLLCG
;
A
#
# COMPACT_ATOMS: atom_id res chain seq x y z
N MET A 1 0.16 14.27 -10.59
CA MET A 1 -1.27 13.99 -10.81
C MET A 1 -2.01 15.30 -10.62
N GLY A 2 -2.64 15.81 -11.68
CA GLY A 2 -3.29 17.14 -11.66
C GLY A 2 -4.41 17.24 -10.61
N SER A 3 -4.93 18.45 -10.43
CA SER A 3 -5.93 18.81 -9.42
C SER A 3 -7.23 17.98 -9.45
N THR A 4 -7.50 17.22 -10.51
CA THR A 4 -8.81 16.68 -10.83
C THR A 4 -9.03 15.19 -10.51
N ASN A 5 -8.01 14.38 -10.24
CA ASN A 5 -8.21 12.94 -10.00
C ASN A 5 -7.75 12.49 -8.60
N LYS A 6 -8.54 12.85 -7.59
CA LYS A 6 -8.40 12.41 -6.18
C LYS A 6 -9.47 11.38 -5.79
N THR A 7 -10.00 10.67 -6.77
CA THR A 7 -11.16 9.78 -6.61
C THR A 7 -10.78 8.38 -6.12
N GLY A 8 -9.47 8.06 -6.12
CA GLY A 8 -8.97 6.70 -5.96
C GLY A 8 -8.97 5.89 -7.26
N ALA A 9 -9.45 6.43 -8.38
CA ALA A 9 -9.31 5.78 -9.68
C ALA A 9 -7.82 5.73 -10.07
N ALA A 10 -7.37 4.55 -10.54
CA ALA A 10 -6.01 4.36 -10.97
C ALA A 10 -5.73 5.13 -12.27
N PHE A 11 -4.67 5.94 -12.26
CA PHE A 11 -4.09 6.57 -13.44
C PHE A 11 -2.92 5.70 -13.93
N THR A 12 -2.91 5.36 -15.23
CA THR A 12 -1.79 4.61 -15.84
C THR A 12 -0.83 5.59 -16.52
N ILE A 13 0.46 5.46 -16.24
CA ILE A 13 1.53 6.26 -16.82
C ILE A 13 1.79 5.75 -18.24
N THR A 14 1.50 6.58 -19.22
CA THR A 14 1.69 6.26 -20.65
C THR A 14 2.86 7.00 -21.29
N ASP A 15 3.45 7.99 -20.61
CA ASP A 15 4.59 8.76 -21.12
C ASP A 15 5.87 7.92 -21.14
N ALA A 16 6.39 7.67 -22.34
CA ALA A 16 7.61 6.91 -22.59
C ALA A 16 8.86 7.52 -21.91
N ASN A 17 8.88 8.84 -21.69
CA ASN A 17 10.01 9.54 -21.09
C ASN A 17 10.01 9.50 -19.55
N SER A 18 8.95 8.98 -18.94
CA SER A 18 8.84 8.91 -17.47
C SER A 18 9.80 7.90 -16.83
N GLY A 19 10.33 6.96 -17.60
CA GLY A 19 11.11 5.82 -17.09
C GLY A 19 10.28 4.77 -16.34
N VAL A 20 8.98 4.99 -16.14
CA VAL A 20 8.07 4.10 -15.39
C VAL A 20 6.77 3.80 -16.14
N VAL A 21 6.87 3.61 -17.46
CA VAL A 21 5.74 3.32 -18.35
C VAL A 21 4.97 2.08 -17.86
N GLY A 22 3.64 2.18 -17.87
CA GLY A 22 2.74 1.14 -17.36
C GLY A 22 2.60 1.15 -15.84
N GLY A 23 3.35 1.99 -15.13
CA GLY A 23 3.11 2.28 -13.72
C GLY A 23 1.70 2.80 -13.52
N LYS A 24 1.07 2.43 -12.40
CA LYS A 24 -0.25 2.91 -12.01
C LYS A 24 -0.15 3.65 -10.70
N VAL A 25 -0.86 4.76 -10.60
CA VAL A 25 -0.94 5.56 -9.37
C VAL A 25 -2.41 5.81 -9.10
N SER A 26 -2.88 5.46 -7.92
CA SER A 26 -4.19 5.88 -7.42
C SER A 26 -3.98 6.75 -6.18
N TYR A 27 -4.79 7.80 -6.06
CA TYR A 27 -4.78 8.65 -4.89
C TYR A 27 -6.20 9.02 -4.53
N LYS A 28 -6.54 8.77 -3.27
CA LYS A 28 -7.77 9.21 -2.65
C LYS A 28 -7.38 10.03 -1.44
N THR A 29 -7.87 11.26 -1.38
CA THR A 29 -7.70 12.11 -0.21
C THR A 29 -8.96 12.88 0.07
N SER A 30 -9.33 12.96 1.34
CA SER A 30 -10.27 13.97 1.83
C SER A 30 -9.55 15.25 2.29
N ALA A 31 -8.21 15.23 2.38
CA ALA A 31 -7.39 16.35 2.82
C ALA A 31 -6.93 17.21 1.62
N THR A 32 -7.13 18.53 1.74
CA THR A 32 -6.66 19.50 0.75
C THR A 32 -5.28 20.02 1.16
N GLY A 33 -4.28 19.92 0.27
CA GLY A 33 -2.98 20.58 0.45
C GLY A 33 -1.97 19.86 1.37
N SER A 34 -2.27 18.66 1.85
CA SER A 34 -1.32 17.86 2.64
C SER A 34 -1.46 16.36 2.34
N VAL A 35 -0.32 15.71 2.13
CA VAL A 35 -0.17 14.26 2.00
C VAL A 35 -0.16 13.62 3.39
N ALA A 36 0.56 14.21 4.36
CA ALA A 36 0.67 13.69 5.71
C ALA A 36 -0.62 13.79 6.54
N ALA A 37 -1.50 14.75 6.26
CA ALA A 37 -2.79 14.87 6.94
C ALA A 37 -3.82 13.80 6.50
N ASN A 38 -3.51 13.00 5.47
CA ASN A 38 -4.41 11.97 4.99
C ASN A 38 -4.32 10.70 5.85
N THR A 39 -5.23 10.58 6.83
CA THR A 39 -5.22 9.48 7.81
C THR A 39 -6.25 8.39 7.55
N THR A 40 -7.23 8.64 6.67
CA THR A 40 -8.37 7.74 6.40
C THR A 40 -8.41 7.25 4.96
N THR A 41 -7.65 7.88 4.07
CA THR A 41 -7.49 7.48 2.68
C THR A 41 -6.00 7.49 2.33
N GLY A 42 -5.64 7.09 1.12
CA GLY A 42 -4.24 6.91 0.80
C GLY A 42 -3.93 6.88 -0.69
N TRP A 43 -2.80 6.30 -0.97
CA TRP A 43 -2.13 6.26 -2.25
C TRP A 43 -1.69 4.83 -2.49
N GLU A 44 -1.95 4.33 -3.70
CA GLU A 44 -1.38 3.08 -4.16
C GLU A 44 -0.53 3.38 -5.38
N ILE A 45 0.62 2.73 -5.43
CA ILE A 45 1.56 2.85 -6.54
C ILE A 45 1.93 1.44 -6.97
N GLU A 46 1.73 1.16 -8.25
CA GLU A 46 2.12 -0.08 -8.92
C GLU A 46 3.17 0.27 -9.97
N TYR A 47 4.30 -0.43 -9.95
CA TYR A 47 5.32 -0.31 -10.99
C TYR A 47 5.57 -1.68 -11.61
N PRO A 48 5.52 -1.82 -12.95
CA PRO A 48 6.01 -3.01 -13.61
C PRO A 48 7.49 -3.22 -13.28
N LEU A 49 7.90 -4.43 -12.90
CA LEU A 49 9.32 -4.72 -12.64
C LEU A 49 10.21 -4.43 -13.85
N ALA A 50 9.70 -4.65 -15.06
CA ALA A 50 10.38 -4.31 -16.30
C ALA A 50 10.67 -2.80 -16.43
N ALA A 51 9.78 -1.96 -15.89
CA ALA A 51 9.97 -0.51 -15.87
C ALA A 51 11.01 -0.08 -14.82
N LEU A 52 11.25 -0.91 -13.80
CA LEU A 52 12.31 -0.72 -12.82
C LEU A 52 13.65 -1.37 -13.26
N GLY A 53 13.89 -1.44 -14.57
CA GLY A 53 15.12 -2.03 -15.13
C GLY A 53 15.20 -3.56 -15.00
N GLY A 54 14.07 -4.22 -14.75
CA GLY A 54 14.04 -5.68 -14.54
C GLY A 54 14.52 -6.10 -13.15
N ALA A 55 14.29 -5.26 -12.14
CA ALA A 55 14.70 -5.52 -10.76
C ALA A 55 14.35 -6.96 -10.31
N SER A 56 15.34 -7.59 -9.69
CA SER A 56 15.32 -8.96 -9.20
C SER A 56 15.00 -9.03 -7.70
N ALA A 57 14.75 -10.23 -7.19
CA ALA A 57 14.56 -10.41 -5.75
C ALA A 57 15.81 -9.93 -4.98
N ASN A 58 15.58 -9.21 -3.89
CA ASN A 58 16.57 -8.54 -3.04
C ASN A 58 17.13 -7.21 -3.54
N ASP A 59 16.79 -6.76 -4.74
CA ASP A 59 17.12 -5.40 -5.15
C ASP A 59 16.40 -4.37 -4.28
N ILE A 60 17.05 -3.23 -4.03
CA ILE A 60 16.48 -2.15 -3.20
C ILE A 60 15.88 -1.07 -4.09
N PHE A 61 14.55 -1.01 -4.09
CA PHE A 61 13.79 0.09 -4.64
C PHE A 61 13.70 1.22 -3.60
N ARG A 62 14.09 2.44 -3.95
CA ARG A 62 13.97 3.61 -3.07
C ARG A 62 12.89 4.53 -3.60
N VAL A 63 11.89 4.80 -2.77
CA VAL A 63 10.76 5.65 -3.13
C VAL A 63 10.67 6.85 -2.21
N MET A 64 10.39 7.99 -2.81
CA MET A 64 10.07 9.24 -2.15
C MET A 64 8.82 9.78 -2.82
N ALA A 65 8.01 10.48 -2.04
CA ALA A 65 6.85 11.15 -2.58
C ALA A 65 6.73 12.56 -2.05
N ALA A 66 6.24 13.42 -2.92
CA ALA A 66 6.06 14.82 -2.62
C ALA A 66 4.73 15.30 -3.17
N TYR A 67 4.15 16.25 -2.45
CA TYR A 67 3.14 17.12 -3.02
C TYR A 67 3.82 18.23 -3.82
N VAL A 68 3.48 18.33 -5.11
CA VAL A 68 4.02 19.35 -6.02
C VAL A 68 2.91 20.35 -6.36
N ALA A 69 3.21 21.64 -6.22
CA ALA A 69 2.33 22.75 -6.55
C ALA A 69 2.10 22.87 -8.07
N ASP A 70 1.11 23.66 -8.47
CA ASP A 70 0.78 23.92 -9.88
C ASP A 70 1.95 24.55 -10.69
N LYS A 71 2.96 25.11 -10.00
CA LYS A 71 4.18 25.67 -10.60
C LYS A 71 5.39 24.73 -10.60
N GLY A 72 5.21 23.47 -10.22
CA GLY A 72 6.31 22.51 -10.11
C GLY A 72 7.14 22.63 -8.82
N GLU A 73 6.71 23.45 -7.86
CA GLU A 73 7.38 23.58 -6.57
C GLU A 73 7.01 22.43 -5.63
N PHE A 74 8.02 21.79 -5.05
CA PHE A 74 7.84 20.80 -4.00
C PHE A 74 7.41 21.51 -2.71
N TYR A 75 6.28 21.13 -2.15
CA TYR A 75 5.87 21.57 -0.82
C TYR A 75 6.74 20.94 0.28
N SER A 76 6.61 21.44 1.52
CA SER A 76 7.24 20.85 2.72
C SER A 76 6.78 19.41 2.99
N ASP A 77 5.61 19.03 2.48
CA ASP A 77 4.99 17.75 2.77
C ASP A 77 5.49 16.65 1.81
N VAL A 78 6.52 15.95 2.30
CA VAL A 78 7.16 14.82 1.64
C VAL A 78 7.05 13.56 2.51
N LEU A 79 7.17 12.40 1.87
CA LEU A 79 7.24 11.10 2.52
C LEU A 79 8.56 10.40 2.12
N PRO A 80 9.42 10.02 3.08
CA PRO A 80 9.31 10.27 4.53
C PRO A 80 9.37 11.77 4.88
N GLN A 81 8.73 12.17 5.99
CA GLN A 81 8.69 13.56 6.42
C GLN A 81 10.07 14.07 6.85
N ILE A 82 10.37 15.32 6.51
CA ILE A 82 11.55 16.04 6.99
C ILE A 82 11.18 16.73 8.31
N PRO A 83 11.78 16.35 9.46
CA PRO A 83 11.45 16.94 10.75
C PRO A 83 11.69 18.46 10.76
N GLY A 84 10.67 19.22 11.18
CA GLY A 84 10.75 20.67 11.30
C GLY A 84 10.62 21.45 9.98
N GLN A 85 10.50 20.77 8.84
CA GLN A 85 10.33 21.43 7.56
C GLN A 85 8.90 21.98 7.41
N SER A 86 8.76 23.31 7.41
CA SER A 86 7.47 23.99 7.20
C SER A 86 7.42 24.77 5.88
N ALA A 87 8.56 25.25 5.38
CA ALA A 87 8.66 25.95 4.11
C ALA A 87 8.67 25.01 2.91
N ALA A 88 8.17 25.47 1.76
CA ALA A 88 8.29 24.74 0.50
C ALA A 88 9.77 24.45 0.17
N LEU A 89 10.04 23.27 -0.40
CA LEU A 89 11.38 22.84 -0.80
C LEU A 89 11.82 23.45 -2.14
N GLY A 90 10.90 24.12 -2.85
CA GLY A 90 11.15 24.81 -4.11
C GLY A 90 11.07 23.90 -5.34
N ALA A 91 11.36 24.44 -6.53
CA ALA A 91 11.21 23.71 -7.79
C ALA A 91 12.33 22.68 -8.06
N ASN A 92 13.50 22.87 -7.44
CA ASN A 92 14.64 21.97 -7.57
C ASN A 92 15.26 21.72 -6.19
N PRO A 93 14.58 20.95 -5.33
CA PRO A 93 15.04 20.70 -3.97
C PRO A 93 16.36 19.91 -3.97
N ASP A 94 17.35 20.40 -3.22
CA ASP A 94 18.59 19.65 -2.97
C ASP A 94 18.43 18.74 -1.76
N PHE A 95 18.01 17.50 -1.99
CA PHE A 95 17.86 16.49 -0.94
C PHE A 95 19.19 16.02 -0.34
N SER A 96 20.34 16.36 -0.93
CA SER A 96 21.65 16.02 -0.35
C SER A 96 22.01 16.92 0.84
N SER A 97 21.44 18.13 0.88
CA SER A 97 21.62 19.11 1.97
C SER A 97 20.75 18.83 3.20
N ILE A 98 19.75 17.95 3.07
CA ILE A 98 18.77 17.64 4.11
C ILE A 98 19.25 16.43 4.91
N PRO A 99 19.45 16.55 6.24
CA PRO A 99 19.88 15.43 7.06
C PRO A 99 18.93 14.23 6.97
N GLY A 100 19.51 13.03 6.95
CA GLY A 100 18.76 11.77 6.87
C GLY A 100 18.50 11.30 5.44
N ARG A 101 17.82 10.15 5.31
CA ARG A 101 17.50 9.57 4.02
C ARG A 101 16.07 9.91 3.64
N GLN A 102 15.91 10.72 2.60
CA GLN A 102 14.60 11.16 2.10
C GLN A 102 13.97 10.13 1.16
N SER A 103 13.95 8.86 1.57
CA SER A 103 13.34 7.78 0.81
C SER A 103 13.05 6.58 1.69
N TYR A 104 11.94 5.89 1.46
CA TYR A 104 11.73 4.54 1.97
C TYR A 104 12.46 3.51 1.10
N ALA A 105 13.14 2.57 1.75
CA ALA A 105 13.74 1.43 1.06
C ALA A 105 12.76 0.25 1.09
N TYR A 106 12.39 -0.22 -0.10
CA TYR A 106 11.62 -1.43 -0.31
C TYR A 106 12.53 -2.47 -0.98
N GLN A 107 12.64 -3.64 -0.37
CA GLN A 107 13.38 -4.74 -0.97
C GLN A 107 12.42 -5.57 -1.85
N VAL A 108 12.78 -5.72 -3.12
CA VAL A 108 11.98 -6.42 -4.11
C VAL A 108 11.90 -7.90 -3.73
N GLY A 109 10.69 -8.48 -3.79
CA GLY A 109 10.46 -9.89 -3.47
C GLY A 109 10.43 -10.23 -1.97
N THR A 110 10.72 -9.29 -1.07
CA THR A 110 10.55 -9.51 0.39
C THR A 110 9.29 -8.88 0.95
N GLY A 111 8.59 -8.06 0.17
CA GLY A 111 7.22 -7.65 0.49
C GLY A 111 6.22 -8.71 0.06
N VAL A 112 5.04 -8.68 0.68
CA VAL A 112 3.89 -9.49 0.26
C VAL A 112 3.60 -9.18 -1.21
N LEU A 113 3.93 -10.11 -2.10
CA LEU A 113 3.48 -10.06 -3.50
C LEU A 113 1.97 -10.26 -3.46
N ALA A 114 1.22 -9.16 -3.38
CA ALA A 114 -0.23 -9.22 -3.49
C ALA A 114 -0.59 -9.75 -4.88
N SER A 115 -0.80 -11.06 -5.00
CA SER A 115 -1.44 -11.64 -6.17
C SER A 115 -2.91 -11.20 -6.13
N ARG A 116 -3.21 -10.03 -6.73
CA ARG A 116 -4.58 -9.47 -6.80
C ARG A 116 -5.59 -10.50 -7.34
N SER A 117 -5.13 -11.45 -8.16
CA SER A 117 -5.91 -12.58 -8.67
C SER A 117 -6.64 -13.39 -7.58
N ALA A 118 -6.01 -13.67 -6.44
CA ALA A 118 -6.64 -14.48 -5.39
C ALA A 118 -7.56 -13.63 -4.49
N SER A 119 -7.20 -12.37 -4.23
CA SER A 119 -7.99 -11.48 -3.36
C SER A 119 -9.31 -11.03 -3.99
N GLU A 120 -9.36 -10.79 -5.31
CA GLU A 120 -10.61 -10.44 -6.00
C GLU A 120 -11.58 -11.63 -6.04
N ALA A 121 -11.07 -12.84 -6.28
CA ALA A 121 -11.88 -14.06 -6.29
C ALA A 121 -12.49 -14.35 -4.91
N LEU A 122 -11.75 -14.06 -3.84
CA LEU A 122 -12.16 -14.35 -2.47
C LEU A 122 -13.05 -13.26 -1.84
N GLN A 123 -13.15 -12.07 -2.45
CA GLN A 123 -13.98 -10.95 -1.95
C GLN A 123 -13.81 -10.70 -0.43
N ALA A 124 -12.57 -10.79 0.06
CA ALA A 124 -12.29 -10.72 1.47
C ALA A 124 -12.53 -9.30 2.03
N ALA A 125 -13.31 -9.19 3.11
CA ALA A 125 -13.56 -7.95 3.82
C ALA A 125 -13.34 -8.14 5.32
N ALA A 126 -12.60 -7.22 5.95
CA ALA A 126 -12.40 -7.19 7.39
C ALA A 126 -13.01 -5.90 7.98
N TYR A 127 -13.81 -6.02 9.03
CA TYR A 127 -14.44 -4.87 9.69
C TYR A 127 -14.47 -5.01 11.22
N PRO A 128 -14.07 -3.97 11.99
CA PRO A 128 -13.45 -2.73 11.51
C PRO A 128 -12.01 -2.94 11.01
N ASN A 129 -11.55 -2.03 10.15
CA ASN A 129 -10.16 -1.87 9.72
C ASN A 129 -9.73 -0.42 10.06
N PRO A 130 -8.68 -0.17 10.87
CA PRO A 130 -7.72 -1.11 11.47
C PRO A 130 -8.36 -2.20 12.34
N VAL A 131 -7.74 -3.38 12.38
CA VAL A 131 -8.26 -4.54 13.12
C VAL A 131 -8.33 -4.22 14.61
N ALA A 132 -9.46 -4.56 15.22
CA ALA A 132 -9.71 -4.54 16.64
C ALA A 132 -10.06 -5.95 17.13
N ALA A 133 -10.11 -6.13 18.45
CA ALA A 133 -10.44 -7.42 19.06
C ALA A 133 -11.80 -8.00 18.63
N ASN A 134 -12.70 -7.15 18.13
CA ASN A 134 -14.03 -7.52 17.63
C ASN A 134 -14.13 -7.51 16.10
N SER A 135 -13.02 -7.40 15.37
CA SER A 135 -13.04 -7.44 13.91
C SER A 135 -13.54 -8.78 13.40
N ARG A 136 -14.25 -8.75 12.28
CA ARG A 136 -14.75 -9.94 11.58
C ARG A 136 -14.13 -9.99 10.20
N LEU A 137 -13.75 -11.18 9.77
CA LEU A 137 -13.35 -11.46 8.39
C LEU A 137 -14.49 -12.20 7.69
N THR A 138 -14.86 -11.72 6.52
CA THR A 138 -15.79 -12.40 5.61
C THR A 138 -15.10 -12.58 4.27
N TYR A 139 -15.13 -13.79 3.73
CA TYR A 139 -14.60 -14.12 2.40
C TYR A 139 -15.49 -15.16 1.72
N THR A 140 -15.47 -15.19 0.39
CA THR A 140 -16.22 -16.12 -0.45
C THR A 140 -15.25 -17.08 -1.13
N VAL A 141 -15.40 -18.38 -0.91
CA VAL A 141 -14.60 -19.40 -1.59
C VAL A 141 -15.35 -19.83 -2.86
N PRO A 142 -14.85 -19.55 -4.08
CA PRO A 142 -15.60 -19.83 -5.30
C PRO A 142 -15.72 -21.34 -5.62
N ALA A 143 -14.73 -22.13 -5.23
CA ALA A 143 -14.69 -23.59 -5.37
C ALA A 143 -13.95 -24.19 -4.17
N ALA A 144 -14.32 -25.41 -3.75
CA ALA A 144 -13.70 -26.05 -2.60
C ALA A 144 -12.17 -26.17 -2.78
N THR A 145 -11.40 -25.57 -1.88
CA THR A 145 -9.94 -25.46 -1.98
C THR A 145 -9.30 -25.29 -0.60
N SER A 146 -7.97 -25.42 -0.52
CA SER A 146 -7.23 -25.05 0.68
C SER A 146 -7.19 -23.53 0.82
N VAL A 147 -7.48 -23.03 2.02
CA VAL A 147 -7.47 -21.60 2.32
C VAL A 147 -6.56 -21.37 3.52
N ALA A 148 -5.59 -20.47 3.36
CA ALA A 148 -4.75 -19.98 4.44
C ALA A 148 -5.04 -18.50 4.72
N VAL A 149 -5.21 -18.15 6.00
CA VAL A 149 -5.45 -16.78 6.46
C VAL A 149 -4.32 -16.36 7.39
N ASP A 150 -3.47 -15.46 6.91
CA ASP A 150 -2.31 -14.96 7.65
C ASP A 150 -2.45 -13.48 7.99
N VAL A 151 -2.19 -13.15 9.26
CA VAL A 151 -2.22 -11.80 9.82
C VAL A 151 -0.81 -11.25 9.84
N TYR A 152 -0.64 -10.05 9.30
CA TYR A 152 0.64 -9.33 9.29
C TYR A 152 0.56 -8.05 10.12
N ASN A 153 1.69 -7.55 10.60
CA ASN A 153 1.79 -6.23 11.22
C ASN A 153 2.02 -5.13 10.17
N SER A 154 2.07 -3.87 10.61
CA SER A 154 2.33 -2.70 9.74
C SER A 154 3.69 -2.72 9.04
N LEU A 155 4.62 -3.59 9.47
CA LEU A 155 5.93 -3.78 8.86
C LEU A 155 5.94 -4.94 7.84
N GLY A 156 4.80 -5.58 7.59
CA GLY A 156 4.70 -6.74 6.68
C GLY A 156 5.22 -8.05 7.27
N GLN A 157 5.42 -8.13 8.59
CA GLN A 157 5.85 -9.36 9.25
C GLN A 157 4.64 -10.21 9.63
N LYS A 158 4.66 -11.52 9.35
CA LYS A 158 3.61 -12.46 9.77
C LYS A 158 3.56 -12.54 11.29
N VAL A 159 2.41 -12.27 11.88
CA VAL A 159 2.16 -12.27 13.33
C VAL A 159 1.39 -13.50 13.76
N LEU A 160 0.42 -13.94 12.94
CA LEU A 160 -0.48 -15.02 13.29
C LEU A 160 -0.99 -15.73 12.03
N ASN A 161 -1.10 -17.06 12.09
CA ASN A 161 -1.90 -17.83 11.15
C ASN A 161 -3.26 -18.12 11.81
N LEU A 162 -4.36 -17.71 11.18
CA LEU A 162 -5.73 -17.88 11.70
C LEU A 162 -6.41 -19.13 11.15
N LEU A 163 -6.07 -19.49 9.92
CA LEU A 163 -6.63 -20.62 9.20
C LEU A 163 -5.55 -21.19 8.28
N ASP A 164 -5.50 -22.51 8.20
CA ASP A 164 -4.80 -23.25 7.16
C ASP A 164 -5.53 -24.59 7.00
N ALA A 165 -6.60 -24.59 6.20
CA ALA A 165 -7.48 -25.74 6.06
C ALA A 165 -8.23 -25.72 4.73
N ALA A 166 -8.70 -26.90 4.32
CA ALA A 166 -9.68 -27.03 3.25
C ALA A 166 -10.99 -26.33 3.62
N GLN A 167 -11.53 -25.55 2.70
CA GLN A 167 -12.82 -24.87 2.80
C GLN A 167 -13.74 -25.31 1.67
N ALA A 168 -15.01 -25.50 1.98
CA ALA A 168 -16.04 -25.68 0.96
C ALA A 168 -16.27 -24.37 0.20
N SER A 169 -16.84 -24.46 -1.00
CA SER A 169 -17.29 -23.27 -1.72
C SER A 169 -18.43 -22.57 -0.97
N GLY A 170 -18.43 -21.24 -0.94
CA GLY A 170 -19.48 -20.42 -0.35
C GLY A 170 -18.96 -19.22 0.43
N LEU A 171 -19.89 -18.43 0.97
CA LEU A 171 -19.58 -17.32 1.89
C LEU A 171 -19.26 -17.88 3.27
N ILE A 172 -18.05 -17.60 3.77
CA ILE A 172 -17.60 -18.03 5.08
C ILE A 172 -17.59 -16.81 6.02
N PRO A 173 -18.57 -16.69 6.93
CA PRO A 173 -18.51 -15.71 8.01
C PRO A 173 -17.59 -16.25 9.11
N TRP A 174 -16.42 -15.63 9.30
CA TRP A 174 -15.50 -16.05 10.37
C TRP A 174 -15.73 -15.21 11.64
N PRO A 175 -16.31 -15.78 12.72
CA PRO A 175 -16.26 -15.13 14.02
C PRO A 175 -14.82 -15.19 14.52
N TRP A 176 -14.24 -14.04 14.88
CA TRP A 176 -12.88 -13.96 15.41
C TRP A 176 -12.88 -14.36 16.88
N PRO A 177 -12.44 -15.56 17.29
CA PRO A 177 -12.66 -15.98 18.67
C PRO A 177 -11.46 -15.68 19.58
N HIS A 178 -10.30 -15.21 19.07
CA HIS A 178 -9.05 -15.34 19.83
C HIS A 178 -7.98 -14.22 19.67
N CYS A 179 -8.31 -12.93 19.58
CA CYS A 179 -7.29 -11.85 19.72
C CYS A 179 -7.73 -10.77 20.71
N ALA A 180 -7.54 -11.01 22.00
CA ALA A 180 -7.74 -9.99 23.04
C ALA A 180 -6.60 -8.92 23.07
N SER A 181 -5.47 -9.17 22.41
CA SER A 181 -4.23 -8.37 22.56
C SER A 181 -3.56 -7.96 21.24
N CYS A 182 -4.17 -8.21 20.09
CA CYS A 182 -3.54 -7.93 18.79
C CYS A 182 -3.90 -6.51 18.31
N ARG A 183 -2.90 -5.64 18.14
CA ARG A 183 -3.02 -4.39 17.36
C ARG A 183 -2.23 -4.50 16.03
N PRO A 184 -2.69 -5.27 15.03
CA PRO A 184 -2.07 -5.27 13.71
C PRO A 184 -2.74 -4.27 12.77
N VAL A 185 -1.93 -3.59 11.96
CA VAL A 185 -2.37 -3.05 10.65
C VAL A 185 -2.28 -4.21 9.67
N LEU A 186 -3.39 -4.55 9.05
CA LEU A 186 -3.57 -5.83 8.39
C LEU A 186 -3.44 -5.69 6.87
N THR A 187 -2.53 -6.46 6.27
CA THR A 187 -2.44 -6.69 4.83
C THR A 187 -2.58 -8.18 4.61
N TRP A 188 -3.60 -8.62 3.87
CA TRP A 188 -3.87 -10.05 3.64
C TRP A 188 -3.11 -10.57 2.41
N LEU A 189 -2.64 -11.82 2.49
CA LEU A 189 -2.31 -12.66 1.34
C LEU A 189 -3.12 -13.95 1.48
N LEU A 190 -4.04 -14.19 0.56
CA LEU A 190 -4.68 -15.49 0.38
C LEU A 190 -3.95 -16.18 -0.76
N CYS A 191 -3.18 -17.23 -0.46
CA CYS A 191 -2.62 -18.11 -1.47
C CYS A 191 -3.65 -19.21 -1.76
N GLY A 192 -4.03 -19.36 -3.03
CA GLY A 192 -4.81 -20.48 -3.56
C GLY A 192 -3.96 -21.33 -4.49
#